data_AF-A0A2T0VHR5-F1
#
_entry.id   AF-A0A2T0VHR5-F1
#
_cell.length_a   1.000
_cell.length_b   1.000
_cell.length_c   1.000
_cell.angle_alpha   90.00
_cell.angle_beta   90.00
_cell.angle_gamma   90.00
#
_symmetry.space_group_name_H-M   'P 1'
#
loop_
_entity.id
_entity.type
_entity.pdbx_description
1 polymer ?
#
loop_
_entity_poly.entity_id
_entity_poly.type
_entity_poly.pdbx_seq_one_letter_code
_entity_poly.pdbx_strand_id
1 'polypeptide(L)'
;MSDVKDPPGTAAFGQILAAAGVAPLRKPGEPAAQPKLTPATRRESREQLRGRPGRRAWNRRPHSRRSAAGNASASKQRARGGAAPKASVIDWSALALAVVVPPAGLLLSVAAHIADRRRVGWATTVTKISTGVACVLTIVLAAGTVVALELRHEGAAHDAIVASSAEFCGALASPDDLLSSSTLGWPAVGSTIPLTITAMEQYTARWTSIAAIAPEGIQHGAQQLVVAGQAAVDSVTASRTVDHASNVARLEAAADSSGITQWADQYCQ
;
A
#
# COMPACT_ATOMS: atom_id res chain seq x y z
N MET A 1 48.92 -21.48 18.22
CA MET A 1 47.88 -22.54 18.32
C MET A 1 46.98 -22.14 19.46
N SER A 2 45.88 -21.48 19.15
CA SER A 2 44.92 -20.97 20.13
C SER A 2 43.55 -21.48 19.73
N ASP A 3 42.97 -22.29 20.62
CA ASP A 3 41.59 -22.77 20.59
C ASP A 3 40.63 -21.59 20.51
N VAL A 4 39.96 -21.43 19.37
CA VAL A 4 38.81 -20.54 19.22
C VAL A 4 37.58 -21.37 19.53
N LYS A 5 36.98 -21.09 20.69
CA LYS A 5 35.76 -21.70 21.20
C LYS A 5 34.57 -21.16 20.40
N ASP A 6 33.89 -22.03 19.65
CA ASP A 6 32.69 -21.68 18.88
C ASP A 6 31.59 -21.08 19.77
N PRO A 7 30.93 -19.97 19.35
CA PRO A 7 29.84 -19.39 20.10
C PRO A 7 28.57 -20.27 20.01
N PRO A 8 27.88 -20.52 21.13
CA PRO A 8 26.62 -21.28 21.15
C PRO A 8 25.49 -20.38 20.61
N GLY A 9 25.19 -20.46 19.31
CA GLY A 9 24.25 -19.49 18.71
C GLY A 9 23.36 -19.94 17.55
N THR A 10 23.49 -21.14 16.99
CA THR A 10 22.80 -21.47 15.72
C THR A 10 21.71 -22.53 15.83
N ALA A 11 21.57 -23.24 16.95
CA ALA A 11 20.57 -24.31 17.08
C ALA A 11 19.15 -23.83 17.44
N ALA A 12 19.00 -22.65 18.05
CA ALA A 12 17.71 -22.19 18.58
C ALA A 12 16.78 -21.53 17.53
N PHE A 13 17.34 -20.91 16.48
CA PHE A 13 16.53 -20.23 15.45
C PHE A 13 15.80 -21.19 14.51
N GLY A 14 16.28 -22.42 14.35
CA GLY A 14 15.68 -23.41 13.45
C GLY A 14 14.32 -23.96 13.91
N GLN A 15 14.04 -23.95 15.22
CA GLN A 15 12.81 -24.57 15.76
C GLN A 15 11.60 -23.63 15.74
N ILE A 16 11.80 -22.32 15.76
CA ILE A 16 10.69 -21.34 15.74
C ILE A 16 10.06 -21.24 14.34
N LEU A 17 10.85 -21.40 13.27
CA LEU A 17 10.35 -21.34 11.88
C LEU A 17 9.59 -22.61 11.45
N ALA A 18 9.87 -23.77 12.04
CA ALA A 18 9.19 -25.02 11.73
C ALA A 18 7.72 -25.05 12.21
N ALA A 19 7.39 -24.31 13.27
CA ALA A 19 6.02 -24.20 13.78
C ALA A 19 5.12 -23.30 12.91
N ALA A 20 5.71 -22.42 12.09
CA ALA A 20 4.98 -21.45 11.27
C ALA A 20 4.66 -21.96 9.85
N GLY A 21 5.05 -23.19 9.49
CA GLY A 21 4.81 -23.74 8.14
C GLY A 21 5.58 -23.03 7.02
N VAL A 22 6.57 -22.21 7.36
CA VAL A 22 7.38 -21.48 6.38
C VAL A 22 8.41 -22.44 5.79
N ALA A 23 8.24 -22.77 4.51
CA ALA A 23 9.17 -23.62 3.78
C ALA A 23 10.57 -22.98 3.77
N PRO A 24 11.65 -23.77 3.98
CA PRO A 24 13.00 -23.23 4.04
C PRO A 24 13.39 -22.55 2.72
N LEU A 25 13.95 -21.35 2.82
CA LEU A 25 14.50 -20.59 1.71
C LEU A 25 15.54 -21.42 0.95
N ARG A 26 15.23 -21.69 -0.32
CA ARG A 26 16.04 -22.47 -1.24
C ARG A 26 17.37 -21.74 -1.50
N LYS A 27 18.50 -22.45 -1.39
CA LYS A 27 19.83 -21.88 -1.68
C LYS A 27 19.90 -21.37 -3.13
N PRO A 28 20.41 -20.15 -3.37
CA PRO A 28 20.60 -19.64 -4.72
C PRO A 28 21.66 -20.48 -5.45
N GLY A 29 21.28 -21.10 -6.56
CA GLY A 29 22.17 -21.90 -7.42
C GLY A 29 21.78 -23.36 -7.61
N GLU A 30 20.78 -23.88 -6.89
CA GLU A 30 20.32 -25.26 -7.08
C GLU A 30 19.31 -25.36 -8.24
N PRO A 31 19.61 -26.09 -9.33
CA PRO A 31 18.71 -26.20 -10.47
C PRO A 31 17.36 -26.77 -10.04
N ALA A 32 16.28 -26.15 -10.50
CA ALA A 32 14.93 -26.57 -10.15
C ALA A 32 14.70 -28.03 -10.54
N ALA A 33 14.74 -28.94 -9.57
CA ALA A 33 14.34 -30.33 -9.75
C ALA A 33 12.94 -30.34 -10.37
N GLN A 34 12.87 -30.70 -11.65
CA GLN A 34 11.59 -30.74 -12.36
C GLN A 34 10.71 -31.77 -11.65
N PRO A 35 9.48 -31.41 -11.26
CA PRO A 35 8.59 -32.36 -10.63
C PRO A 35 8.34 -33.50 -11.62
N LYS A 36 8.78 -34.71 -11.26
CA LYS A 36 8.41 -35.94 -11.97
C LYS A 36 6.91 -36.08 -11.83
N LEU A 37 6.17 -35.57 -12.82
CA LEU A 37 4.73 -35.74 -12.96
C LEU A 37 4.45 -37.25 -13.02
N THR A 38 3.92 -37.79 -11.94
CA THR A 38 3.44 -39.16 -11.89
C THR A 38 2.23 -39.29 -12.84
N PRO A 39 2.02 -40.46 -13.48
CA PRO A 39 0.97 -40.65 -14.48
C PRO A 39 -0.47 -40.38 -13.96
N ALA A 40 -0.66 -40.30 -12.64
CA ALA A 40 -1.95 -39.98 -12.02
C ALA A 40 -2.37 -38.52 -12.22
N THR A 41 -1.46 -37.54 -12.12
CA THR A 41 -1.81 -36.11 -12.22
C THR A 41 -2.06 -35.64 -13.67
N ARG A 42 -1.64 -36.42 -14.66
CA ARG A 42 -1.89 -36.11 -16.09
C ARG A 42 -3.35 -36.35 -16.50
N ARG A 43 -4.12 -37.14 -15.74
CA ARG A 43 -5.54 -37.39 -16.03
C ARG A 43 -6.44 -36.24 -15.58
N GLU A 44 -6.19 -35.66 -14.40
CA GLU A 44 -7.03 -34.57 -13.87
C GLU A 44 -6.96 -33.27 -14.70
N SER A 45 -5.79 -32.93 -15.24
CA SER A 45 -5.66 -31.72 -16.07
C SER A 45 -6.42 -31.82 -17.42
N ARG A 46 -6.72 -33.03 -17.88
CA ARG A 46 -7.50 -33.24 -19.13
C ARG A 46 -9.00 -33.16 -18.91
N GLU A 47 -9.50 -33.41 -17.71
CA GLU A 47 -10.93 -33.29 -17.39
C GLU A 47 -11.35 -31.85 -17.10
N GLN A 48 -10.46 -31.03 -16.50
CA GLN A 48 -10.75 -29.60 -16.27
C GLN A 48 -10.96 -28.79 -17.57
N LEU A 49 -10.33 -29.20 -18.69
CA LEU A 49 -10.48 -28.50 -19.97
C LEU A 49 -11.75 -28.88 -20.75
N ARG A 50 -12.49 -29.93 -20.36
CA ARG A 50 -13.73 -30.35 -21.05
C ARG A 50 -15.00 -29.75 -20.46
N GLY A 51 -14.92 -29.03 -19.33
CA GLY A 51 -16.07 -28.54 -18.57
C GLY A 51 -16.47 -27.08 -18.81
N ARG A 52 -16.13 -26.44 -19.94
CA ARG A 52 -16.62 -25.07 -20.24
C ARG A 52 -17.90 -25.11 -21.10
N PRO A 53 -19.10 -24.96 -20.51
CA PRO A 53 -20.33 -24.80 -21.27
C PRO A 53 -20.30 -23.48 -22.05
N GLY A 54 -20.74 -23.55 -23.31
CA GLY A 54 -20.66 -22.49 -24.30
C GLY A 54 -21.23 -21.15 -23.84
N ARG A 55 -20.44 -20.08 -24.02
CA ARG A 55 -20.91 -18.71 -23.97
C ARG A 55 -21.82 -18.48 -25.18
N ARG A 56 -23.12 -18.63 -24.94
CA ARG A 56 -24.19 -18.24 -25.85
C ARG A 56 -24.11 -16.74 -26.09
N ALA A 57 -24.13 -16.38 -27.36
CA ALA A 57 -24.28 -15.03 -27.86
C ALA A 57 -25.54 -14.39 -27.25
N TRP A 58 -25.36 -13.31 -26.49
CA TRP A 58 -26.47 -12.50 -26.02
C TRP A 58 -26.88 -11.51 -27.10
N ASN A 59 -28.14 -11.66 -27.47
CA ASN A 59 -28.86 -10.97 -28.51
C ASN A 59 -28.90 -9.45 -28.33
N ARG A 60 -28.77 -8.78 -29.48
CA ARG A 60 -29.31 -7.46 -29.78
C ARG A 60 -30.77 -7.37 -29.35
N ARG A 61 -31.16 -6.25 -28.72
CA ARG A 61 -32.51 -5.68 -28.89
C ARG A 61 -32.46 -4.16 -29.00
N PRO A 62 -33.08 -3.58 -30.03
CA PRO A 62 -33.40 -2.17 -30.11
C PRO A 62 -34.85 -1.95 -29.64
N HIS A 63 -35.03 -1.04 -28.68
CA HIS A 63 -36.31 -0.45 -28.33
C HIS A 63 -36.02 1.01 -28.00
N SER A 64 -36.80 2.03 -28.31
CA SER A 64 -37.92 2.27 -29.23
C SER A 64 -38.24 3.74 -28.98
N ARG A 65 -38.33 4.56 -30.02
CA ARG A 65 -38.83 5.93 -29.93
C ARG A 65 -40.22 5.93 -29.27
N ARG A 66 -40.42 6.78 -28.25
CA ARG A 66 -41.74 7.32 -27.89
C ARG A 66 -41.62 8.82 -27.71
N SER A 67 -42.20 9.53 -28.68
CA SER A 67 -42.60 10.92 -28.59
C SER A 67 -43.84 11.04 -27.70
N ALA A 68 -43.88 12.06 -26.84
CA ALA A 68 -45.05 12.84 -26.41
C ALA A 68 -44.57 13.77 -25.27
N ALA A 69 -44.39 15.07 -25.51
CA ALA A 69 -45.44 16.10 -25.47
C ALA A 69 -45.92 16.41 -24.03
N GLY A 70 -45.69 17.66 -23.61
CA GLY A 70 -46.45 18.34 -22.56
C GLY A 70 -45.86 18.26 -21.16
N ASN A 71 -45.23 19.34 -20.69
CA ASN A 71 -45.86 20.24 -19.71
C ASN A 71 -44.87 21.32 -19.28
N ALA A 72 -45.05 22.50 -19.86
CA ALA A 72 -44.56 23.75 -19.35
C ALA A 72 -45.38 24.11 -18.09
N SER A 73 -44.71 24.26 -16.95
CA SER A 73 -45.18 24.98 -15.76
C SER A 73 -43.93 25.23 -14.89
N ALA A 74 -43.23 26.34 -15.07
CA ALA A 74 -43.47 27.56 -14.31
C ALA A 74 -43.41 27.33 -12.78
N SER A 75 -42.19 27.27 -12.22
CA SER A 75 -41.97 27.66 -10.83
C SER A 75 -40.71 28.50 -10.70
N LYS A 76 -40.98 29.80 -10.68
CA LYS A 76 -40.17 30.96 -10.34
C LYS A 76 -39.38 30.75 -9.03
N GLN A 77 -38.20 30.17 -9.08
CA GLN A 77 -37.23 30.26 -7.97
C GLN A 77 -36.54 31.62 -8.04
N ARG A 78 -37.10 32.56 -7.28
CA ARG A 78 -36.48 33.86 -7.02
C ARG A 78 -35.15 33.65 -6.31
N ALA A 79 -34.08 34.09 -6.96
CA ALA A 79 -32.84 34.43 -6.31
C ALA A 79 -33.11 35.44 -5.18
N ARG A 80 -32.86 35.03 -3.95
CA ARG A 80 -32.63 35.92 -2.81
C ARG A 80 -31.20 35.71 -2.36
N GLY A 81 -30.37 36.73 -2.58
CA GLY A 81 -29.07 36.84 -1.95
C GLY A 81 -29.25 36.90 -0.43
N GLY A 82 -28.46 36.12 0.27
CA GLY A 82 -28.42 36.06 1.72
C GLY A 82 -27.01 35.69 2.15
N ALA A 83 -26.44 36.52 3.03
CA ALA A 83 -25.12 36.38 3.60
C ALA A 83 -24.86 34.95 4.13
N ALA A 84 -23.59 34.53 4.06
CA ALA A 84 -23.15 33.21 4.54
C ALA A 84 -23.64 32.97 5.98
N PRO A 85 -24.50 31.97 6.20
CA PRO A 85 -25.06 31.73 7.52
C PRO A 85 -23.94 31.26 8.46
N LYS A 86 -23.74 31.99 9.56
CA LYS A 86 -22.98 31.50 10.70
C LYS A 86 -23.76 30.31 11.26
N ALA A 87 -23.20 29.12 11.15
CA ALA A 87 -23.81 27.89 11.66
C ALA A 87 -24.21 28.12 13.13
N SER A 88 -25.52 28.07 13.39
CA SER A 88 -26.04 28.34 14.72
C SER A 88 -25.76 27.12 15.61
N VAL A 89 -25.70 27.32 16.93
CA VAL A 89 -25.57 26.21 17.90
C VAL A 89 -26.71 25.19 17.72
N ILE A 90 -27.84 25.60 17.12
CA ILE A 90 -28.98 24.76 16.77
C ILE A 90 -28.67 23.84 15.58
N ASP A 91 -27.84 24.25 14.62
CA ASP A 91 -27.42 23.38 13.51
C ASP A 91 -26.45 22.29 13.98
N TRP A 92 -25.57 22.62 14.93
CA TRP A 92 -24.69 21.64 15.57
C TRP A 92 -25.45 20.65 16.44
N SER A 93 -26.45 21.11 17.20
CA SER A 93 -27.29 20.20 18.00
C SER A 93 -28.24 19.38 17.13
N ALA A 94 -28.74 19.91 16.01
CA ALA A 94 -29.51 19.16 15.02
C ALA A 94 -28.65 18.09 14.33
N LEU A 95 -27.36 18.36 14.08
CA LEU A 95 -26.42 17.39 13.51
C LEU A 95 -26.05 16.32 14.54
N ALA A 96 -25.81 16.70 15.80
CA ALA A 96 -25.61 15.75 16.89
C ALA A 96 -26.85 14.88 17.15
N LEU A 97 -28.06 15.47 17.12
CA LEU A 97 -29.32 14.75 17.18
C LEU A 97 -29.49 13.84 15.95
N ALA A 98 -29.16 14.28 14.72
CA ALA A 98 -29.26 13.42 13.53
C ALA A 98 -28.33 12.21 13.56
N VAL A 99 -27.24 12.25 14.35
CA VAL A 99 -26.33 11.11 14.57
C VAL A 99 -26.79 10.21 15.73
N VAL A 100 -27.49 10.76 16.74
CA VAL A 100 -28.02 10.02 17.91
C VAL A 100 -29.45 9.48 17.69
N VAL A 101 -30.23 10.11 16.81
CA VAL A 101 -31.61 9.75 16.46
C VAL A 101 -31.72 8.41 15.71
N PRO A 102 -30.77 7.94 14.88
CA PRO A 102 -30.86 6.63 14.23
C PRO A 102 -30.96 5.45 15.21
N PRO A 103 -30.10 5.29 16.24
CA PRO A 103 -30.26 4.19 17.20
C PRO A 103 -31.49 4.37 18.11
N ALA A 104 -31.82 5.60 18.51
CA ALA A 104 -33.01 5.89 19.30
C ALA A 104 -34.32 5.61 18.51
N GLY A 105 -34.33 5.92 17.21
CA GLY A 105 -35.40 5.61 16.28
C GLY A 105 -35.57 4.12 16.07
N LEU A 106 -34.48 3.34 16.09
CA LEU A 106 -34.51 1.88 16.04
C LEU A 106 -35.16 1.32 17.31
N LEU A 107 -34.78 1.80 18.50
CA LEU A 107 -35.40 1.41 19.78
C LEU A 107 -36.89 1.82 19.86
N LEU A 108 -37.24 3.02 19.40
CA LEU A 108 -38.63 3.47 19.31
C LEU A 108 -39.44 2.64 18.31
N SER A 109 -38.85 2.24 17.17
CA SER A 109 -39.51 1.39 16.19
C SER A 109 -39.79 -0.02 16.73
N VAL A 110 -38.86 -0.59 17.51
CA VAL A 110 -39.05 -1.88 18.18
C VAL A 110 -40.12 -1.79 19.27
N ALA A 111 -40.08 -0.73 20.10
CA ALA A 111 -41.09 -0.49 21.12
C ALA A 111 -42.50 -0.28 20.52
N ALA A 112 -42.59 0.49 19.43
CA ALA A 112 -43.83 0.67 18.68
C ALA A 112 -44.32 -0.65 18.07
N HIS A 113 -43.43 -1.49 17.54
CA HIS A 113 -43.81 -2.79 16.96
C HIS A 113 -44.32 -3.79 18.02
N ILE A 114 -43.81 -3.73 19.25
CA ILE A 114 -44.33 -4.51 20.39
C ILE A 114 -45.69 -3.98 20.83
N ALA A 115 -45.89 -2.66 20.85
CA ALA A 115 -47.16 -2.02 21.21
C ALA A 115 -48.25 -2.21 20.15
N ASP A 116 -47.88 -2.28 18.86
CA ASP A 116 -48.81 -2.37 17.72
C ASP A 116 -49.41 -3.77 17.52
N ARG A 117 -48.92 -4.79 18.24
CA ARG A 117 -49.56 -6.13 18.28
C ARG A 117 -51.01 -6.11 18.81
N ARG A 118 -51.49 -4.98 19.35
CA ARG A 118 -52.85 -4.85 19.91
C ARG A 118 -53.84 -4.04 19.05
N ARG A 119 -53.44 -3.43 17.93
CA ARG A 119 -54.34 -2.59 17.11
C ARG A 119 -54.24 -2.92 15.62
N VAL A 120 -54.87 -4.03 15.23
CA VAL A 120 -54.95 -4.48 13.83
C VAL A 120 -55.90 -3.58 13.04
N GLY A 121 -55.42 -3.01 11.93
CA GLY A 121 -56.30 -2.32 11.00
C GLY A 121 -55.62 -1.72 9.78
N TRP A 122 -55.02 -0.54 9.91
CA TRP A 122 -54.89 0.37 8.75
C TRP A 122 -53.52 1.05 8.60
N ALA A 123 -52.55 0.78 9.47
CA ALA A 123 -51.22 1.42 9.46
C ALA A 123 -50.10 0.59 8.78
N THR A 124 -50.45 -0.42 7.97
CA THR A 124 -49.47 -1.46 7.60
C THR A 124 -48.57 -1.13 6.40
N THR A 125 -48.90 -0.14 5.55
CA THR A 125 -48.10 0.14 4.35
C THR A 125 -46.98 1.16 4.60
N VAL A 126 -47.27 2.24 5.33
CA VAL A 126 -46.28 3.30 5.61
C VAL A 126 -45.17 2.78 6.53
N THR A 127 -45.53 1.98 7.54
CA THR A 127 -44.59 1.37 8.47
C THR A 127 -43.66 0.37 7.78
N LYS A 128 -44.15 -0.39 6.79
CA LYS A 128 -43.31 -1.32 6.02
C LYS A 128 -42.25 -0.60 5.19
N ILE A 129 -42.60 0.55 4.59
CA ILE A 129 -41.66 1.35 3.80
C ILE A 129 -40.60 1.99 4.69
N SER A 130 -41.00 2.55 5.84
CA SER A 130 -40.04 3.19 6.76
C SER A 130 -39.06 2.18 7.38
N THR A 131 -39.51 0.97 7.71
CA THR A 131 -38.61 -0.10 8.18
C THR A 131 -37.61 -0.50 7.09
N GLY A 132 -38.04 -0.61 5.82
CA GLY A 132 -37.13 -0.89 4.71
C GLY A 132 -36.06 0.18 4.53
N VAL A 133 -36.45 1.46 4.57
CA VAL A 133 -35.52 2.59 4.46
C VAL A 133 -34.55 2.62 5.65
N ALA A 134 -35.02 2.36 6.86
CA ALA A 134 -34.17 2.29 8.04
C ALA A 134 -33.11 1.18 7.91
N CYS A 135 -33.49 -0.04 7.49
CA CYS A 135 -32.54 -1.13 7.28
C CYS A 135 -31.47 -0.79 6.23
N VAL A 136 -31.86 -0.16 5.11
CA VAL A 136 -30.91 0.25 4.07
C VAL A 136 -29.94 1.31 4.61
N LEU A 137 -30.44 2.32 5.32
CA LEU A 137 -29.60 3.35 5.94
C LEU A 137 -28.62 2.76 6.95
N THR A 138 -29.03 1.79 7.77
CA THR A 138 -28.13 1.10 8.71
C THR A 138 -27.02 0.34 7.99
N ILE A 139 -27.34 -0.36 6.89
CA ILE A 139 -26.33 -1.09 6.09
C ILE A 139 -25.33 -0.11 5.47
N VAL A 140 -25.81 1.01 4.90
CA VAL A 140 -24.94 2.03 4.31
C VAL A 140 -24.07 2.69 5.37
N LEU A 141 -24.61 2.98 6.57
CA LEU A 141 -23.82 3.53 7.67
C LEU A 141 -22.73 2.54 8.12
N ALA A 142 -23.09 1.26 8.31
CA ALA A 142 -22.16 0.23 8.73
C ALA A 142 -21.01 0.06 7.71
N ALA A 143 -21.34 0.00 6.41
CA ALA A 143 -20.35 -0.04 5.34
C ALA A 143 -19.46 1.22 5.35
N GLY A 144 -20.05 2.40 5.54
CA GLY A 144 -19.32 3.67 5.64
C GLY A 144 -18.35 3.70 6.83
N THR A 145 -18.75 3.16 7.99
CA THR A 145 -17.87 3.12 9.18
C THR A 145 -16.66 2.19 9.01
N VAL A 146 -16.83 1.06 8.32
CA VAL A 146 -15.71 0.14 8.05
C VAL A 146 -14.69 0.82 7.14
N VAL A 147 -15.14 1.43 6.03
CA VAL A 147 -14.26 2.18 5.12
C VAL A 147 -13.56 3.34 5.84
N ALA A 148 -14.26 4.07 6.71
CA ALA A 148 -13.66 5.16 7.47
C ALA A 148 -12.61 4.68 8.49
N LEU A 149 -12.76 3.49 9.07
CA LEU A 149 -11.76 2.88 9.95
C LEU A 149 -10.54 2.42 9.18
N GLU A 150 -10.73 1.82 8.00
CA GLU A 150 -9.63 1.43 7.10
C GLU A 150 -8.76 2.63 6.75
N LEU A 151 -9.37 3.74 6.32
CA LEU A 151 -8.66 4.98 5.97
C LEU A 151 -7.89 5.58 7.15
N ARG A 152 -8.40 5.45 8.38
CA ARG A 152 -7.69 5.89 9.58
C ARG A 152 -6.51 4.99 9.92
N HIS A 153 -6.64 3.69 9.71
CA HIS A 153 -5.53 2.75 9.90
C HIS A 153 -4.42 2.96 8.87
N GLU A 154 -4.77 3.19 7.60
CA GLU A 154 -3.81 3.55 6.55
C GLU A 154 -3.08 4.86 6.88
N GLY A 155 -3.81 5.88 7.34
CA GLY A 155 -3.21 7.16 7.75
C GLY A 155 -2.23 6.99 8.92
N ALA A 156 -2.61 6.26 9.97
CA ALA A 156 -1.72 6.04 11.12
C ALA A 156 -0.46 5.22 10.75
N ALA A 157 -0.60 4.23 9.87
CA ALA A 157 0.53 3.47 9.36
C ALA A 157 1.46 4.34 8.51
N HIS A 158 0.89 5.20 7.66
CA HIS A 158 1.65 6.17 6.86
C HIS A 158 2.42 7.16 7.76
N ASP A 159 1.76 7.75 8.74
CA ASP A 159 2.39 8.69 9.69
C ASP A 159 3.54 8.02 10.47
N ALA A 160 3.37 6.76 10.86
CA ALA A 160 4.43 5.98 11.51
C ALA A 160 5.63 5.76 10.58
N ILE A 161 5.39 5.48 9.29
CA ILE A 161 6.46 5.33 8.30
C ILE A 161 7.18 6.65 8.07
N VAL A 162 6.46 7.77 7.91
CA VAL A 162 7.04 9.11 7.78
C VAL A 162 7.90 9.45 8.99
N ALA A 163 7.39 9.22 10.20
CA ALA A 163 8.13 9.46 11.43
C ALA A 163 9.40 8.59 11.52
N SER A 164 9.31 7.31 11.15
CA SER A 164 10.47 6.40 11.12
C SER A 164 11.48 6.73 10.02
N SER A 165 11.03 7.40 8.95
CA SER A 165 11.87 7.79 7.80
C SER A 165 12.57 9.13 8.01
N ALA A 166 12.21 9.91 9.05
CA ALA A 166 12.69 11.27 9.23
C ALA A 166 14.23 11.37 9.29
N GLU A 167 14.89 10.46 10.01
CA GLU A 167 16.36 10.43 10.11
C GLU A 167 17.01 10.07 8.75
N PHE A 168 16.45 9.08 8.07
CA PHE A 168 16.89 8.67 6.73
C PHE A 168 16.71 9.79 5.69
N CYS A 169 15.55 10.45 5.68
CA CYS A 169 15.28 11.61 4.82
C CYS A 169 16.24 12.77 5.11
N GLY A 170 16.53 13.03 6.39
CA GLY A 170 17.53 14.03 6.79
C GLY A 170 18.93 13.71 6.28
N ALA A 171 19.32 12.43 6.28
CA ALA A 171 20.61 11.99 5.75
C ALA A 171 20.67 12.03 4.21
N LEU A 172 19.55 11.79 3.52
CA LEU A 172 19.47 11.92 2.06
C LEU A 172 19.47 13.37 1.57
N ALA A 173 18.95 14.31 2.38
CA ALA A 173 18.93 15.72 2.04
C ALA A 173 20.33 16.38 2.07
N SER A 174 21.36 15.70 2.57
CA SER A 174 22.72 16.23 2.67
C SER A 174 23.74 15.22 2.17
N PRO A 175 24.42 15.50 1.03
CA PRO A 175 24.36 16.69 0.17
C PRO A 175 23.20 16.76 -0.84
N ASP A 176 22.88 17.98 -1.30
CA ASP A 176 21.77 18.32 -2.24
C ASP A 176 21.79 17.52 -3.57
N ASP A 177 22.92 16.93 -3.94
CA ASP A 177 23.12 16.20 -5.20
C ASP A 177 22.86 14.68 -5.10
N LEU A 178 22.62 14.14 -3.90
CA LEU A 178 22.40 12.70 -3.71
C LEU A 178 21.20 12.21 -4.51
N LEU A 179 20.02 12.81 -4.36
CA LEU A 179 18.79 12.32 -5.00
C LEU A 179 18.62 12.80 -6.44
N SER A 180 19.35 13.84 -6.85
CA SER A 180 19.26 14.37 -8.22
C SER A 180 20.16 13.63 -9.22
N SER A 181 21.12 12.83 -8.75
CA SER A 181 21.99 12.01 -9.58
C SER A 181 21.43 10.59 -9.78
N SER A 182 21.50 10.06 -11.01
CA SER A 182 21.15 8.65 -11.29
C SER A 182 22.01 7.63 -10.53
N THR A 183 23.24 8.03 -10.20
CA THR A 183 24.20 7.20 -9.44
C THR A 183 24.14 7.45 -7.94
N LEU A 184 23.19 8.29 -7.51
CA LEU A 184 23.00 8.70 -6.14
C LEU A 184 24.26 9.30 -5.49
N GLY A 185 24.91 10.22 -6.21
CA GLY A 185 26.07 10.97 -5.75
C GLY A 185 27.42 10.25 -5.92
N TRP A 186 27.53 9.32 -6.86
CA TRP A 186 28.82 8.67 -7.15
C TRP A 186 29.86 9.71 -7.59
N PRO A 187 31.08 9.70 -7.03
CA PRO A 187 32.07 10.74 -7.29
C PRO A 187 32.57 10.72 -8.74
N ALA A 188 32.88 11.90 -9.26
CA ALA A 188 33.65 12.05 -10.49
C ALA A 188 35.07 11.49 -10.34
N VAL A 189 35.67 11.10 -11.46
CA VAL A 189 37.07 10.61 -11.49
C VAL A 189 38.01 11.74 -11.09
N GLY A 190 38.84 11.52 -10.07
CA GLY A 190 39.82 12.48 -9.60
C GLY A 190 41.03 12.62 -10.53
N SER A 191 41.89 13.61 -10.26
CA SER A 191 43.12 13.84 -11.05
C SER A 191 44.16 12.71 -10.91
N THR A 192 44.02 11.87 -9.87
CA THR A 192 44.87 10.71 -9.65
C THR A 192 44.05 9.53 -9.16
N ILE A 193 44.57 8.31 -9.35
CA ILE A 193 43.91 7.07 -8.88
C ILE A 193 43.73 7.08 -7.35
N PRO A 194 44.73 7.45 -6.52
CA PRO A 194 44.53 7.51 -5.07
C PRO A 194 43.41 8.47 -4.65
N LEU A 195 43.34 9.67 -5.25
CA LEU A 195 42.25 10.61 -4.96
C LEU A 195 40.88 10.05 -5.36
N THR A 196 40.82 9.31 -6.48
CA THR A 196 39.59 8.65 -6.93
C THR A 196 39.15 7.57 -5.94
N ILE A 197 40.08 6.72 -5.48
CA ILE A 197 39.79 5.67 -4.49
C ILE A 197 39.28 6.30 -3.18
N THR A 198 39.95 7.34 -2.68
CA THR A 198 39.50 8.04 -1.46
C THR A 198 38.08 8.61 -1.60
N ALA A 199 37.73 9.18 -2.76
CA ALA A 199 36.37 9.67 -2.99
C ALA A 199 35.34 8.52 -3.04
N MET A 200 35.68 7.40 -3.65
CA MET A 200 34.82 6.21 -3.68
C MET A 200 34.63 5.59 -2.28
N GLU A 201 35.67 5.57 -1.45
CA GLU A 201 35.59 5.14 -0.05
C GLU A 201 34.73 6.07 0.81
N GLN A 202 34.79 7.39 0.57
CA GLN A 202 33.90 8.34 1.23
C GLN A 202 32.44 8.13 0.84
N TYR A 203 32.18 7.81 -0.44
CA TYR A 203 30.84 7.43 -0.91
C TYR A 203 30.34 6.16 -0.19
N THR A 204 31.14 5.09 -0.13
CA THR A 204 30.71 3.84 0.52
C THR A 204 30.50 4.02 2.02
N ALA A 205 31.37 4.79 2.70
CA ALA A 205 31.20 5.12 4.11
C ALA A 205 29.90 5.89 4.36
N ARG A 206 29.59 6.88 3.51
CA ARG A 206 28.33 7.63 3.60
C ARG A 206 27.13 6.71 3.43
N TRP A 207 27.09 5.92 2.36
CA TRP A 207 25.99 4.98 2.13
C TRP A 207 25.87 3.92 3.22
N THR A 208 26.98 3.52 3.85
CA THR A 208 26.96 2.63 5.02
C THR A 208 26.24 3.28 6.20
N SER A 209 26.51 4.56 6.47
CA SER A 209 25.80 5.29 7.53
C SER A 209 24.31 5.49 7.22
N ILE A 210 23.97 5.81 5.96
CA ILE A 210 22.58 5.93 5.50
C ILE A 210 21.83 4.59 5.60
N ALA A 211 22.47 3.49 5.20
CA ALA A 211 21.88 2.16 5.27
C ALA A 211 21.64 1.67 6.71
N ALA A 212 22.41 2.17 7.68
CA ALA A 212 22.23 1.83 9.10
C ALA A 212 20.94 2.43 9.70
N ILE A 213 20.49 3.57 9.19
CA ILE A 213 19.27 4.29 9.62
C ILE A 213 18.11 4.11 8.64
N ALA A 214 18.28 3.29 7.59
CA ALA A 214 17.27 3.07 6.59
C ALA A 214 16.05 2.33 7.19
N PRO A 215 14.81 2.77 6.90
CA PRO A 215 13.60 2.05 7.29
C PRO A 215 13.61 0.60 6.78
N GLU A 216 12.94 -0.31 7.50
CA GLU A 216 12.91 -1.75 7.18
C GLU A 216 12.52 -2.04 5.73
N GLY A 217 11.56 -1.28 5.18
CA GLY A 217 11.10 -1.43 3.79
C GLY A 217 12.17 -1.14 2.73
N ILE A 218 13.24 -0.43 3.07
CA ILE A 218 14.29 -0.03 2.12
C ILE A 218 15.72 -0.39 2.53
N GLN A 219 15.88 -0.97 3.71
CA GLN A 219 17.18 -1.31 4.27
C GLN A 219 18.01 -2.20 3.32
N HIS A 220 17.37 -3.18 2.68
CA HIS A 220 18.02 -4.03 1.69
C HIS A 220 18.49 -3.24 0.46
N GLY A 221 17.67 -2.30 -0.03
CA GLY A 221 18.03 -1.44 -1.16
C GLY A 221 19.24 -0.55 -0.85
N ALA A 222 19.27 0.06 0.34
CA ALA A 222 20.41 0.86 0.79
C ALA A 222 21.70 0.01 0.94
N GLN A 223 21.59 -1.23 1.44
CA GLN A 223 22.73 -2.15 1.52
C GLN A 223 23.26 -2.56 0.14
N GLN A 224 22.40 -2.71 -0.87
CA GLN A 224 22.85 -3.01 -2.24
C GLN A 224 23.77 -1.92 -2.80
N LEU A 225 23.49 -0.64 -2.53
CA LEU A 225 24.36 0.46 -2.94
C LEU A 225 25.73 0.41 -2.25
N VAL A 226 25.76 0.07 -0.95
CA VAL A 226 27.01 -0.11 -0.21
C VAL A 226 27.85 -1.22 -0.85
N VAL A 227 27.24 -2.36 -1.14
CA VAL A 227 27.92 -3.51 -1.76
C VAL A 227 28.42 -3.16 -3.17
N ALA A 228 27.61 -2.48 -3.98
CA ALA A 228 27.98 -2.05 -5.33
C ALA A 228 29.16 -1.06 -5.30
N GLY A 229 29.12 -0.08 -4.40
CA GLY A 229 30.22 0.88 -4.21
C GLY A 229 31.51 0.21 -3.75
N GLN A 230 31.44 -0.75 -2.81
CA GLN A 230 32.61 -1.49 -2.35
C GLN A 230 33.21 -2.34 -3.48
N ALA A 231 32.38 -3.01 -4.28
CA ALA A 231 32.85 -3.78 -5.43
C ALA A 231 33.56 -2.90 -6.47
N ALA A 232 33.13 -1.64 -6.64
CA ALA A 232 33.81 -0.68 -7.50
C ALA A 232 35.18 -0.25 -6.91
N VAL A 233 35.24 0.04 -5.60
CA VAL A 233 36.51 0.34 -4.89
C VAL A 233 37.51 -0.82 -5.04
N ASP A 234 37.06 -2.06 -4.79
CA ASP A 234 37.90 -3.25 -4.88
C ASP A 234 38.42 -3.46 -6.32
N SER A 235 37.55 -3.28 -7.31
CA SER A 235 37.89 -3.39 -8.74
C SER A 235 38.95 -2.36 -9.16
N VAL A 236 38.81 -1.10 -8.76
CA VAL A 236 39.79 -0.03 -9.09
C VAL A 236 41.11 -0.26 -8.35
N THR A 237 41.04 -0.69 -7.09
CA THR A 237 42.22 -0.99 -6.27
C THR A 237 43.03 -2.15 -6.85
N ALA A 238 42.37 -3.22 -7.28
CA ALA A 238 43.00 -4.39 -7.87
C ALA A 238 43.58 -4.11 -9.26
N SER A 239 42.83 -3.43 -10.13
CA SER A 239 43.24 -3.18 -11.52
C SER A 239 44.20 -2.00 -11.68
N ARG A 240 44.25 -1.08 -10.71
CA ARG A 240 44.91 0.24 -10.83
C ARG A 240 44.43 1.06 -12.04
N THR A 241 43.23 0.77 -12.53
CA THR A 241 42.59 1.49 -13.64
C THR A 241 41.16 1.85 -13.26
N VAL A 242 40.68 3.02 -13.67
CA VAL A 242 39.32 3.48 -13.38
C VAL A 242 38.43 3.20 -14.58
N ASP A 243 37.68 2.09 -14.54
CA ASP A 243 36.59 1.84 -15.49
C ASP A 243 35.32 2.55 -15.00
N HIS A 244 35.28 3.87 -15.21
CA HIS A 244 34.21 4.72 -14.71
C HIS A 244 32.85 4.34 -15.29
N ALA A 245 32.77 4.03 -16.59
CA ALA A 245 31.52 3.68 -17.25
C ALA A 245 30.91 2.38 -16.69
N SER A 246 31.74 1.34 -16.49
CA SER A 246 31.28 0.08 -15.88
C SER A 246 30.88 0.24 -14.41
N ASN A 247 31.59 1.08 -13.66
CA ASN A 247 31.23 1.39 -12.27
C ASN A 247 29.89 2.14 -12.19
N VAL A 248 29.70 3.17 -13.02
CA VAL A 248 28.45 3.95 -13.11
C VAL A 248 27.29 3.04 -13.49
N ALA A 249 27.42 2.22 -14.53
CA ALA A 249 26.35 1.32 -14.95
C ALA A 249 25.93 0.32 -13.85
N ARG A 250 26.87 -0.17 -13.04
CA ARG A 250 26.58 -1.06 -11.90
C ARG A 250 25.83 -0.33 -10.78
N LEU A 251 26.21 0.91 -10.49
CA LEU A 251 25.57 1.72 -9.46
C LEU A 251 24.19 2.21 -9.87
N GLU A 252 24.00 2.59 -11.13
CA GLU A 252 22.68 2.93 -11.65
C GLU A 252 21.74 1.73 -11.55
N ALA A 253 22.19 0.53 -11.93
CA ALA A 253 21.39 -0.69 -11.77
C ALA A 253 21.04 -0.98 -10.30
N ALA A 254 21.97 -0.74 -9.36
CA ALA A 254 21.72 -0.90 -7.94
C ALA A 254 20.78 0.18 -7.39
N ALA A 255 20.90 1.43 -7.86
CA ALA A 255 20.01 2.53 -7.50
C ALA A 255 18.58 2.25 -7.98
N ASP A 256 18.41 1.83 -9.24
CA ASP A 256 17.12 1.47 -9.82
C ASP A 256 16.45 0.32 -9.05
N SER A 257 17.21 -0.69 -8.61
CA SER A 257 16.66 -1.81 -7.85
C SER A 257 16.43 -1.52 -6.36
N SER A 258 17.04 -0.45 -5.83
CA SER A 258 16.99 -0.13 -4.39
C SER A 258 15.64 0.41 -3.94
N GLY A 259 14.87 1.03 -4.84
CA GLY A 259 13.64 1.74 -4.52
C GLY A 259 13.83 3.07 -3.79
N ILE A 260 15.08 3.52 -3.55
CA ILE A 260 15.37 4.68 -2.69
C ILE A 260 14.72 5.95 -3.21
N THR A 261 14.82 6.21 -4.51
CA THR A 261 14.20 7.40 -5.12
C THR A 261 12.68 7.40 -4.93
N GLN A 262 12.03 6.25 -5.16
CA GLN A 262 10.57 6.13 -4.96
C GLN A 262 10.17 6.34 -3.50
N TRP A 263 10.96 5.82 -2.56
CA TRP A 263 10.71 6.02 -1.13
C TRP A 263 10.91 7.48 -0.71
N ALA A 264 11.97 8.11 -1.20
CA ALA A 264 12.25 9.52 -0.93
C ALA A 264 11.11 10.41 -1.47
N ASP A 265 10.65 10.15 -2.70
CA ASP A 265 9.51 10.86 -3.29
C ASP A 265 8.23 10.70 -2.46
N GLN A 266 8.03 9.55 -1.83
CA GLN A 266 6.81 9.26 -1.08
C GLN A 266 6.85 9.77 0.37
N TYR A 267 8.00 9.75 1.03
CA TYR A 267 8.11 9.92 2.48
C TYR A 267 9.03 11.06 2.94
N CYS A 268 9.77 11.71 2.04
CA CYS A 268 10.73 12.77 2.38
C CYS A 268 10.29 14.19 1.93
N GLN A 269 9.04 14.37 1.49
CA GLN A 269 8.48 15.68 1.12
C GLN A 269 8.01 16.51 2.32
#